data_AF-A0A554VFA7-F1
#
_entry.id   AF-A0A554VFA7-F1
#
_cell.length_a   1.000
_cell.length_b   1.000
_cell.length_c   1.000
_cell.angle_alpha   90.00
_cell.angle_beta   90.00
_cell.angle_gamma   90.00
#
_symmetry.space_group_name_H-M   'P 1'
#
loop_
_entity.id
_entity.type
_entity.pdbx_description
1 polymer ?
#
loop_
_entity_poly.entity_id
_entity_poly.type
_entity_poly.pdbx_seq_one_letter_code
_entity_poly.pdbx_strand_id
1 'polypeptide(L)' 'MKIQDTLKRAYDELPREFKTRPSQICEVSPAYFNRIVKGEPKGKDIYVEALDAVIQTGEEFKEWAMDKADRIINCKSNAE' A
#
# COMPACT_ATOMS: atom_id res chain seq x y z
N MET A 1 -15.78 12.99 -5.19
CA MET A 1 -14.56 12.77 -4.38
C MET A 1 -13.37 13.05 -5.27
N LYS A 2 -12.40 13.87 -4.85
CA LYS A 2 -11.19 14.13 -5.67
C LYS A 2 -10.24 12.94 -5.54
N ILE A 3 -9.52 12.59 -6.60
CA ILE A 3 -8.57 11.46 -6.59
C ILE A 3 -7.50 11.59 -5.48
N GLN A 4 -7.10 12.82 -5.16
CA GLN A 4 -6.18 13.12 -4.06
C GLN A 4 -6.73 12.65 -2.70
N ASP A 5 -8.02 12.88 -2.44
CA ASP A 5 -8.67 12.48 -1.18
C ASP A 5 -8.72 10.95 -1.08
N THR A 6 -9.03 10.28 -2.21
CA THR A 6 -9.02 8.82 -2.30
C THR A 6 -7.62 8.24 -2.06
N LEU A 7 -6.60 8.79 -2.73
CA LEU A 7 -5.20 8.37 -2.56
C LEU A 7 -4.76 8.51 -1.11
N LYS A 8 -5.00 9.67 -0.50
CA LYS A 8 -4.62 9.91 0.88
C LYS A 8 -5.29 8.92 1.82
N ARG A 9 -6.59 8.69 1.67
CA ARG A 9 -7.33 7.74 2.48
C ARG A 9 -6.78 6.32 2.34
N ALA A 10 -6.62 5.84 1.11
CA ALA A 10 -6.10 4.50 0.86
C ALA A 10 -4.68 4.32 1.42
N TYR A 11 -3.81 5.32 1.25
CA TYR A 11 -2.45 5.30 1.81
C TYR A 11 -2.44 5.32 3.35
N ASP A 12 -3.38 6.03 3.97
CA ASP A 12 -3.49 6.08 5.42
C ASP A 12 -3.99 4.76 6.02
N GLU A 13 -4.80 4.01 5.28
CA GLU A 13 -5.32 2.68 5.64
C GLU A 13 -4.27 1.55 5.48
N LEU A 14 -3.16 1.78 4.77
CA LEU A 14 -2.08 0.79 4.66
C LEU A 14 -1.39 0.52 6.01
N PRO A 15 -1.04 -0.76 6.31
CA PRO A 15 -0.23 -1.09 7.46
C PRO A 15 1.14 -0.38 7.44
N ARG A 16 1.65 0.00 8.63
CA ARG A 16 2.89 0.77 8.77
C ARG A 16 4.07 0.14 8.04
N GLU A 17 4.19 -1.19 8.10
CA GLU A 17 5.28 -1.96 7.49
C GLU A 17 5.28 -1.88 5.95
N PHE A 18 4.12 -1.61 5.36
CA PHE A 18 3.94 -1.55 3.91
C PHE A 18 3.95 -0.11 3.37
N LYS A 19 4.01 0.92 4.22
CA LYS A 19 3.93 2.33 3.79
C LYS A 19 5.09 2.80 2.89
N THR A 20 6.20 2.07 2.86
CA THR A 20 7.32 2.34 1.93
C THR A 20 7.14 1.67 0.58
N ARG A 21 6.29 0.64 0.47
CA ARG A 21 6.13 -0.17 -0.74
C ARG A 21 5.57 0.63 -1.94
N PRO A 22 4.58 1.53 -1.80
CA PRO A 22 4.09 2.31 -2.93
C PRO A 22 5.20 3.16 -3.58
N SER A 23 6.10 3.74 -2.77
CA SER A 23 7.22 4.51 -3.31
C SER A 23 8.23 3.66 -4.08
N GLN A 24 8.39 2.38 -3.72
CA GLN A 24 9.25 1.45 -4.46
C GLN A 24 8.61 1.03 -5.79
N ILE A 25 7.30 0.81 -5.82
CA ILE A 25 6.56 0.46 -7.04
C ILE A 25 6.62 1.62 -8.04
N CYS A 26 6.45 2.86 -7.58
CA CYS A 26 6.59 4.04 -8.44
C CYS A 26 8.06 4.43 -8.72
N GLU A 27 9.05 3.68 -8.23
CA GLU A 27 10.49 3.99 -8.39
C GLU A 27 10.89 5.41 -7.94
N VAL A 28 10.25 5.92 -6.89
CA VAL A 28 10.52 7.25 -6.32
C VAL A 28 10.99 7.17 -4.88
N SER A 29 11.60 8.25 -4.38
CA SER A 29 11.93 8.31 -2.95
C SER A 29 10.65 8.32 -2.08
N PRO A 30 10.67 7.72 -0.87
CA PRO A 30 9.54 7.79 0.07
C PRO A 30 9.12 9.22 0.41
N ALA A 31 10.09 10.15 0.46
CA ALA A 31 9.83 11.57 0.68
C ALA A 31 9.06 12.22 -0.48
N TYR A 32 9.37 11.85 -1.73
CA TYR A 32 8.61 12.33 -2.89
C TYR A 32 7.20 11.74 -2.92
N PHE A 33 7.06 10.43 -2.68
CA PHE A 33 5.75 9.79 -2.61
C PHE A 33 4.84 10.43 -1.53
N ASN A 34 5.40 10.70 -0.35
CA ASN A 34 4.68 11.40 0.72
C ASN A 34 4.21 12.81 0.31
N ARG A 35 4.94 13.51 -0.57
CA ARG A 35 4.45 14.78 -1.12
C ARG A 35 3.26 14.54 -2.05
N ILE A 36 3.30 13.50 -2.89
CA ILE A 36 2.20 13.16 -3.81
C ILE A 36 0.92 12.91 -3.00
N VAL A 37 1.01 12.11 -1.95
CA VAL A 37 -0.10 11.82 -1.02
C VAL A 37 -0.66 13.09 -0.35
N LYS A 38 0.20 14.09 -0.10
CA LYS A 38 -0.19 15.40 0.44
C LYS A 38 -0.75 16.36 -0.62
N GLY A 39 -0.82 15.95 -1.88
CA GLY A 39 -1.35 16.75 -2.98
C GLY A 39 -0.30 17.50 -3.78
N GLU A 40 0.98 17.10 -3.74
CA GLU A 40 2.07 17.77 -4.46
C GLU A 40 3.05 16.79 -5.13
N PRO A 41 3.40 16.93 -6.41
CA PRO A 41 2.97 17.96 -7.36
C PRO A 41 1.49 17.81 -7.77
N LYS A 42 0.94 18.88 -8.36
CA LYS A 42 -0.44 18.89 -8.89
C LYS A 42 -0.45 18.32 -10.30
N GLY A 43 -0.71 17.02 -10.42
CA GLY A 43 -0.86 16.33 -11.70
C GLY A 43 -1.83 15.16 -11.54
N LYS A 44 -2.87 15.11 -12.38
CA LYS A 44 -3.88 14.03 -12.27
C LYS A 44 -3.24 12.66 -12.47
N ASP A 45 -2.38 12.53 -13.46
CA ASP A 45 -1.74 11.27 -13.83
C ASP A 45 -0.85 10.74 -12.69
N ILE A 46 -0.14 11.64 -12.00
CA ILE A 46 0.71 11.30 -10.86
C ILE A 46 -0.13 10.75 -9.69
N TYR A 47 -1.34 11.25 -9.48
CA TYR A 47 -2.23 10.70 -8.44
C TYR A 47 -2.84 9.36 -8.83
N VAL A 48 -3.08 9.12 -10.13
CA VAL A 48 -3.54 7.82 -10.62
C VAL A 48 -2.46 6.78 -10.39
N GLU A 49 -1.24 7.06 -10.84
CA GLU A 49 -0.09 6.16 -10.69
C GLU A 49 0.21 5.86 -9.21
N ALA A 50 0.18 6.89 -8.35
CA ALA A 50 0.36 6.70 -6.92
C ALA A 50 -0.78 5.90 -6.27
N LEU A 51 -2.01 6.03 -6.75
CA LEU A 51 -3.15 5.26 -6.26
C LEU A 51 -3.04 3.80 -6.67
N ASP A 52 -2.65 3.52 -7.91
CA ASP A 52 -2.43 2.16 -8.40
C ASP A 52 -1.33 1.45 -7.59
N ALA A 53 -0.24 2.15 -7.28
CA ALA A 53 0.82 1.61 -6.41
C ALA A 53 0.34 1.31 -4.98
N VAL A 54 -0.56 2.12 -4.44
CA VAL A 54 -1.19 1.88 -3.13
C VAL A 54 -2.12 0.66 -3.18
N ILE A 55 -2.90 0.52 -4.25
CA ILE A 55 -3.79 -0.64 -4.46
C ILE A 55 -2.96 -1.92 -4.55
N GLN A 56 -1.92 -1.93 -5.39
CA GLN A 56 -1.02 -3.08 -5.54
C GLN A 56 -0.35 -3.44 -4.20
N THR A 57 0.06 -2.44 -3.41
CA THR A 57 0.60 -2.69 -2.06
C THR A 57 -0.44 -3.37 -1.14
N GLY A 58 -1.71 -2.97 -1.25
CA GLY A 58 -2.80 -3.58 -0.50
C GLY A 58 -3.04 -5.04 -0.89
N GLU A 59 -2.89 -5.38 -2.17
CA GLU A 59 -2.97 -6.75 -2.67
C GLU A 59 -1.81 -7.61 -2.15
N GLU A 60 -0.58 -7.10 -2.21
CA GLU A 60 0.60 -7.77 -1.64
C GLU A 60 0.43 -8.02 -0.12
N PHE A 61 -0.12 -7.05 0.61
CA PHE A 61 -0.43 -7.21 2.03
C PHE A 61 -1.46 -8.31 2.27
N LYS A 62 -2.53 -8.36 1.47
CA LYS A 62 -3.56 -9.40 1.58
C LYS A 62 -2.95 -10.78 1.38
N GLU A 63 -2.12 -10.96 0.36
CA GLU A 63 -1.44 -12.24 0.09
C GLU A 63 -0.52 -12.65 1.24
N TRP A 64 0.30 -11.71 1.74
CA TRP A 64 1.17 -11.95 2.88
C TRP A 64 0.39 -12.33 4.14
N ALA A 65 -0.74 -11.67 4.40
CA ALA A 65 -1.56 -11.94 5.57
C ALA A 65 -2.22 -13.32 5.49
N MET A 66 -2.67 -13.72 4.31
CA MET A 66 -3.22 -15.06 4.07
C MET A 66 -2.16 -16.16 4.24
N ASP A 67 -0.97 -16.01 3.63
CA ASP A 67 0.13 -16.98 3.80
C ASP A 67 0.55 -17.12 5.27
N LYS A 68 0.61 -16.01 6.01
CA LYS A 68 0.87 -16.07 7.46
C LYS A 68 -0.24 -16.79 8.23
N ALA A 69 -1.50 -16.52 7.91
CA ALA A 69 -2.63 -17.17 8.58
C ALA A 69 -2.61 -18.69 8.34
N ASP A 70 -2.39 -19.12 7.10
CA ASP A 70 -2.32 -20.53 6.72
C ASP A 70 -1.19 -21.26 7.47
N ARG A 71 -0.01 -20.64 7.59
CA ARG A 71 1.10 -21.20 8.38
C ARG A 71 0.72 -21.38 9.85
N ILE A 72 0.07 -20.39 10.45
CA ILE A 72 -0.35 -20.45 11.86
C ILE A 72 -1.40 -21.55 12.08
N ILE A 73 -2.37 -21.67 11.17
CA ILE A 73 -3.41 -22.71 11.23
C ILE A 73 -2.76 -24.10 11.13
N ASN A 74 -1.88 -24.31 10.15
CA ASN A 74 -1.20 -25.59 9.96
C ASN A 74 -0.27 -25.95 11.13
N CYS A 75 0.35 -24.96 11.78
CA CYS A 75 1.12 -25.21 13.01
C CYS A 75 0.24 -25.71 14.17
N LYS A 76 -1.00 -25.25 14.29
CA LYS A 76 -1.92 -25.73 15.34
C LYS A 76 -2.35 -27.17 15.08
N SER A 77 -2.63 -27.54 13.83
CA SER A 77 -3.06 -28.90 13.46
C SER A 77 -1.98 -29.97 13.65
N ASN A 78 -0.69 -29.61 13.66
CA ASN A 78 0.42 -30.53 13.89
C ASN A 78 0.82 -30.66 15.37
N ALA A 79 0.15 -29.94 16.27
CA ALA A 79 0.40 -30.00 17.71
C ALA A 79 -0.63 -30.86 18.47
N GLU A 80 -1.65 -31.36 17.77
CA GLU A 80 -2.62 -32.39 18.22
C GLU A 80 -2.20 -33.79 17.75
#